data_AF-T1AY22-F1
#
_entry.id   AF-T1AY22-F1
#
_cell.length_a   1.000
_cell.length_b   1.000
_cell.length_c   1.000
_cell.angle_alpha   90.00
_cell.angle_beta   90.00
_cell.angle_gamma   90.00
#
_symmetry.space_group_name_H-M   'P 1'
#
loop_
_entity.id
_entity.type
_entity.pdbx_description
1 polymer ?
#
loop_
_entity_poly.entity_id
_entity_poly.type
_entity_poly.pdbx_seq_one_letter_code
_entity_poly.pdbx_strand_id
1 'polypeptide(L)'
;LARGPLTIVLSDGWEVGDTTGLAAATARLQRSSWRLIWCNPRMGDPQFQPSAAGMQAALPFLDGLLPVHNLESLEELSRLLQTDFGRRPVRRQFPAPSVVTAGGHA
;
A
#
# COMPACT_ATOMS: atom_id res chain seq x y z
N LEU A 1 -1.71 -13.47 22.61
CA LEU A 1 -0.77 -12.73 21.74
C LEU A 1 -1.51 -11.55 21.12
N ALA A 2 -0.92 -10.36 21.14
CA ALA A 2 -1.48 -9.17 20.48
C ALA A 2 -1.50 -9.35 18.95
N ARG A 3 -2.50 -8.76 18.28
CA ARG A 3 -2.57 -8.69 16.82
C ARG A 3 -1.38 -7.83 16.33
N GLY A 4 -0.79 -8.15 15.18
CA GLY A 4 0.31 -7.33 14.60
C GLY A 4 -0.10 -5.86 14.37
N PRO A 5 0.82 -4.96 13.97
CA PRO A 5 0.53 -3.54 13.82
C PRO A 5 -0.44 -3.28 12.66
N LEU A 6 -1.28 -2.25 12.81
CA LEU A 6 -1.88 -1.57 11.69
C LEU A 6 -0.84 -0.60 11.10
N THR A 7 -0.56 -0.73 9.82
CA THR A 7 0.35 0.17 9.09
C THR A 7 -0.46 1.01 8.11
N ILE A 8 -0.35 2.32 8.22
CA ILE A 8 -0.97 3.28 7.31
C ILE A 8 0.16 4.05 6.63
N VAL A 9 0.16 4.06 5.29
CA VAL A 9 1.09 4.83 4.47
C VAL A 9 0.34 6.01 3.87
N LEU A 10 0.80 7.24 4.11
CA LEU A 10 0.25 8.44 3.49
C LEU A 10 1.21 8.89 2.38
N SER A 11 0.85 8.65 1.12
CA SER A 11 1.72 8.94 -0.04
C SER A 11 0.93 8.95 -1.33
N ASP A 12 1.39 9.68 -2.35
CA ASP A 12 0.85 9.65 -3.71
C ASP A 12 1.48 8.58 -4.61
N GLY A 13 2.55 7.91 -4.14
CA GLY A 13 3.20 6.79 -4.82
C GLY A 13 4.04 7.17 -6.05
N TRP A 14 4.46 8.44 -6.15
CA TRP A 14 5.30 8.96 -7.24
C TRP A 14 6.79 8.55 -7.15
N GLU A 15 7.03 7.24 -7.08
CA GLU A 15 8.39 6.69 -7.24
C GLU A 15 8.86 6.82 -8.69
N VAL A 16 10.16 7.12 -8.86
CA VAL A 16 10.82 7.28 -10.16
C VAL A 16 11.86 6.18 -10.35
N GLY A 17 11.92 5.57 -11.54
CA GLY A 17 12.89 4.53 -11.87
C GLY A 17 12.38 3.11 -11.55
N ASP A 18 13.29 2.21 -11.16
CA ASP A 18 12.97 0.83 -10.83
C ASP A 18 12.18 0.73 -9.50
N THR A 19 11.01 0.10 -9.56
CA THR A 19 10.11 -0.07 -8.41
C THR A 19 10.20 -1.46 -7.76
N THR A 20 11.12 -2.32 -8.20
CA THR A 20 11.33 -3.66 -7.64
C THR A 20 11.61 -3.62 -6.13
N GLY A 21 12.43 -2.67 -5.69
CA GLY A 21 12.73 -2.45 -4.28
C GLY A 21 11.48 -2.05 -3.47
N LEU A 22 10.66 -1.15 -4.01
CA LEU A 22 9.39 -0.75 -3.39
C LEU A 22 8.44 -1.94 -3.29
N ALA A 23 8.22 -2.69 -4.38
CA ALA A 23 7.36 -3.86 -4.38
C ALA A 23 7.78 -4.88 -3.31
N ALA A 24 9.09 -5.18 -3.22
CA ALA A 24 9.63 -6.08 -2.20
C ALA A 24 9.45 -5.54 -0.78
N ALA A 25 9.67 -4.24 -0.57
CA ALA A 25 9.47 -3.58 0.72
C ALA A 25 7.99 -3.58 1.14
N THR A 26 7.06 -3.25 0.23
CA THR A 26 5.61 -3.28 0.48
C THR A 26 5.13 -4.71 0.76
N ALA A 27 5.62 -5.71 0.02
CA ALA A 27 5.31 -7.12 0.28
C ALA A 27 5.81 -7.58 1.66
N ARG A 28 6.99 -7.12 2.09
CA ARG A 28 7.51 -7.37 3.44
C ARG A 28 6.66 -6.66 4.50
N LEU A 29 6.35 -5.38 4.29
CA LEU A 29 5.49 -4.60 5.18
C LEU A 29 4.14 -5.29 5.37
N GLN A 30 3.48 -5.69 4.28
CA GLN A 30 2.22 -6.42 4.33
C GLN A 30 2.36 -7.62 5.28
N ARG A 31 3.36 -8.49 5.08
CA ARG A 31 3.57 -9.70 5.92
C ARG A 31 3.75 -9.39 7.40
N SER A 32 4.43 -8.30 7.76
CA SER A 32 4.62 -7.87 9.15
C SER A 32 3.42 -7.13 9.75
N SER A 33 2.54 -6.58 8.91
CA SER A 33 1.37 -5.83 9.35
C SER A 33 0.16 -6.74 9.52
N TRP A 34 -0.63 -6.46 10.54
CA TRP A 34 -1.96 -7.02 10.66
C TRP A 34 -2.90 -6.49 9.56
N ARG A 35 -2.78 -5.20 9.22
CA ARG A 35 -3.34 -4.60 8.00
C ARG A 35 -2.38 -3.53 7.46
N LEU A 36 -2.27 -3.43 6.14
CA LEU A 36 -1.52 -2.40 5.43
C LEU A 36 -2.48 -1.58 4.57
N ILE A 37 -2.71 -0.32 4.95
CA ILE A 37 -3.58 0.61 4.24
C ILE A 37 -2.71 1.70 3.61
N TRP A 38 -2.98 2.00 2.34
CA TRP A 38 -2.41 3.16 1.67
C TRP A 38 -3.46 4.26 1.58
N CYS A 39 -3.13 5.43 2.09
CA CYS A 39 -3.94 6.63 2.07
C CYS A 39 -3.35 7.59 1.03
N ASN A 40 -4.06 7.82 -0.07
CA ASN A 40 -3.56 8.66 -1.16
C ASN A 40 -4.25 10.04 -1.14
N PRO A 41 -3.49 11.15 -0.98
CA PRO A 41 -4.06 12.50 -0.98
C PRO A 41 -4.60 12.93 -2.36
N ARG A 42 -4.26 12.22 -3.44
CA ARG A 42 -4.74 12.51 -4.79
C ARG A 42 -6.09 11.90 -5.13
N MET A 43 -6.63 11.02 -4.28
CA MET A 43 -7.92 10.35 -4.51
C MET A 43 -9.16 11.25 -4.38
N GLY A 44 -8.97 12.55 -4.12
CA GLY A 44 -10.06 13.54 -4.22
C GLY A 44 -10.38 13.98 -5.64
N ASP A 45 -9.49 13.68 -6.59
CA ASP A 45 -9.70 13.97 -8.01
C ASP A 45 -10.64 12.91 -8.62
N PRO A 46 -11.77 13.29 -9.24
CA PRO A 46 -12.65 12.35 -9.94
C PRO A 46 -11.97 11.57 -11.07
N GLN A 47 -10.86 12.09 -11.60
CA GLN A 47 -10.05 11.45 -12.64
C GLN A 47 -8.90 10.61 -12.06
N PHE A 48 -8.81 10.49 -10.74
CA PHE A 48 -7.75 9.75 -10.07
C PHE A 48 -7.68 8.31 -10.60
N GLN A 49 -6.49 7.94 -11.04
CA GLN A 49 -6.12 6.58 -11.31
C GLN A 49 -4.82 6.29 -10.55
N PRO A 50 -4.66 5.08 -9.99
CA PRO A 50 -3.46 4.70 -9.25
C PRO A 50 -2.26 4.43 -10.18
N SER A 51 -2.08 5.21 -11.24
CA SER A 51 -1.16 4.96 -12.36
C SER A 51 0.30 5.27 -12.05
N ALA A 52 0.60 5.95 -10.94
CA ALA A 52 1.97 6.19 -10.50
C ALA A 52 2.72 4.85 -10.33
N ALA A 53 3.96 4.77 -10.81
CA ALA A 53 4.73 3.52 -10.84
C ALA A 53 4.88 2.90 -9.44
N GLY A 54 5.16 3.71 -8.43
CA GLY A 54 5.23 3.23 -7.05
C GLY A 54 3.90 2.71 -6.53
N MET A 55 2.79 3.36 -6.89
CA MET A 55 1.47 2.86 -6.54
C MET A 55 1.16 1.53 -7.23
N GLN A 56 1.43 1.40 -8.53
CA GLN A 56 1.27 0.13 -9.26
C GLN A 56 2.09 -1.00 -8.64
N ALA A 57 3.32 -0.72 -8.21
CA ALA A 57 4.18 -1.69 -7.54
C ALA A 57 3.67 -2.08 -6.14
N ALA A 58 3.06 -1.15 -5.41
CA ALA A 58 2.54 -1.39 -4.06
C ALA A 58 1.16 -2.08 -4.06
N LEU A 59 0.30 -1.75 -5.02
CA LEU A 59 -1.12 -2.14 -5.11
C LEU A 59 -1.40 -3.63 -4.82
N PRO A 60 -0.65 -4.60 -5.36
CA PRO A 60 -0.90 -6.03 -5.11
C PRO A 60 -0.78 -6.45 -3.64
N PHE A 61 -0.10 -5.64 -2.82
CA PHE A 61 0.21 -5.94 -1.43
C PHE A 61 -0.62 -5.12 -0.44
N LEU A 62 -1.48 -4.22 -0.90
CA LEU A 62 -2.30 -3.39 -0.02
C LEU A 62 -3.55 -4.16 0.44
N ASP A 63 -3.89 -4.02 1.73
CA ASP A 63 -5.15 -4.50 2.28
C ASP A 63 -6.29 -3.47 2.11
N GLY A 64 -5.95 -2.24 1.75
CA GLY A 64 -6.88 -1.16 1.48
C GLY A 64 -6.19 0.04 0.84
N LEU A 65 -6.91 0.73 -0.04
CA LEU A 65 -6.53 2.00 -0.64
C LEU A 65 -7.65 3.00 -0.34
N LEU A 66 -7.35 4.05 0.43
CA LEU A 66 -8.32 5.01 0.93
C LEU A 66 -7.96 6.46 0.57
N PRO A 67 -8.96 7.33 0.40
CA PRO A 67 -8.73 8.76 0.22
C PRO A 67 -8.24 9.42 1.52
N VAL A 68 -7.35 10.42 1.38
CA VAL A 68 -6.97 11.32 2.49
C VAL A 68 -6.71 12.74 1.98
N HIS A 69 -7.63 13.24 1.17
CA HIS A 69 -7.46 14.46 0.37
C HIS A 69 -8.05 15.72 1.01
N ASN A 70 -8.83 15.57 2.09
CA ASN A 70 -9.44 16.66 2.84
C ASN A 70 -9.81 16.23 4.27
N LEU A 71 -10.34 17.16 5.07
CA LEU A 71 -10.74 16.89 6.46
C LEU A 71 -11.83 15.81 6.57
N GLU A 72 -12.84 15.84 5.71
CA GLU A 72 -13.93 14.86 5.70
C GLU A 72 -13.39 13.43 5.49
N SER A 73 -12.44 13.24 4.57
CA SER A 73 -11.79 11.94 4.35
C SER A 73 -10.94 11.47 5.53
N LEU A 74 -10.34 12.41 6.29
CA LEU A 74 -9.63 12.09 7.54
C LEU A 74 -10.60 11.67 8.65
N GLU A 75 -11.76 12.31 8.74
CA GLU A 75 -12.83 11.94 9.67
C GLU A 75 -13.40 10.56 9.35
N GLU A 76 -13.60 10.26 8.06
CA GLU A 76 -13.99 8.91 7.61
C GLU A 76 -12.94 7.87 7.98
N LEU A 77 -11.65 8.16 7.75
CA LEU A 77 -10.57 7.27 8.19
C LEU A 77 -10.62 7.03 9.71
N SER A 78 -10.83 8.08 10.51
CA SER A 78 -10.99 7.97 11.97
C SER A 78 -12.17 7.07 12.35
N ARG A 79 -13.32 7.24 11.70
CA ARG A 79 -14.52 6.40 11.93
C ARG A 79 -14.27 4.95 11.55
N LEU A 80 -13.62 4.68 10.42
CA LEU A 80 -13.22 3.33 10.02
C LEU A 80 -12.30 2.70 11.07
N LEU A 81 -11.30 3.46 11.56
CA LEU A 81 -10.35 3.00 12.59
C LEU A 81 -11.02 2.59 13.90
N GLN A 82 -12.12 3.25 14.26
CA GLN A 82 -12.88 2.95 15.47
C GLN A 82 -13.80 1.73 15.32
N THR A 83 -14.27 1.43 14.11
CA THR A 83 -15.40 0.51 13.90
C THR A 83 -15.05 -0.79 13.17
N ASP A 84 -14.10 -0.78 12.23
CA ASP A 84 -14.04 -1.82 11.18
C ASP A 84 -12.68 -2.56 11.08
N PHE A 85 -11.99 -2.67 12.21
CA PHE A 85 -10.72 -3.37 12.30
C PHE A 85 -10.88 -4.77 12.95
N GLY A 86 -12.06 -5.39 12.93
CA GLY A 86 -12.28 -6.70 13.57
C GLY A 86 -11.49 -7.88 12.97
N ARG A 87 -11.11 -7.83 11.68
CA ARG A 87 -10.54 -8.99 10.95
C ARG A 87 -9.46 -8.57 9.94
N ARG A 88 -8.37 -9.36 9.87
CA ARG A 88 -7.35 -9.26 8.82
C ARG A 88 -7.91 -9.82 7.50
N PRO A 89 -7.77 -9.13 6.36
CA PRO A 89 -8.20 -9.66 5.06
C PRO A 89 -7.46 -10.95 4.69
N VAL A 90 -8.11 -11.81 3.91
CA VAL A 90 -7.45 -13.00 3.35
C VAL A 90 -6.49 -12.53 2.26
N ARG A 91 -5.18 -12.73 2.48
CA ARG A 91 -4.14 -12.35 1.52
C ARG A 91 -3.79 -13.54 0.66
N ARG A 92 -3.94 -13.41 -0.66
CA ARG A 92 -3.27 -14.31 -1.62
C ARG A 92 -1.83 -13.84 -1.72
N GLN A 93 -0.90 -14.64 -1.19
CA GLN A 93 0.51 -14.28 -1.26
C GLN A 93 0.94 -14.32 -2.73
N PHE A 94 1.32 -13.16 -3.27
CA PHE A 94 2.01 -13.12 -4.54
C PHE A 94 3.48 -13.50 -4.30
N PRO A 95 4.07 -14.37 -5.13
CA PRO A 95 5.52 -14.59 -5.09
C PRO A 95 6.22 -13.24 -5.21
N ALA A 96 7.29 -13.03 -4.42
CA ALA A 96 8.11 -11.83 -4.60
C ALA A 96 8.58 -11.79 -6.07
N PRO A 97 8.56 -10.63 -6.74
CA PRO A 97 9.12 -10.52 -8.08
C PRO A 97 10.57 -11.01 -8.01
N SER A 98 10.89 -12.01 -8.84
CA SER A 98 12.26 -12.52 -8.93
C SER A 98 13.14 -11.35 -9.36
N VAL A 99 14.11 -10.98 -8.52
CA VAL A 99 15.17 -10.04 -8.90
C VAL A 99 15.83 -10.66 -10.13
N VAL A 100 15.57 -10.09 -11.31
CA VAL A 100 16.38 -10.37 -12.48
C VAL A 100 17.70 -9.69 -12.21
N THR A 101 18.69 -10.44 -11.74
CA THR A 101 20.07 -10.00 -11.72
C THR A 101 20.45 -9.76 -13.18
N ALA A 102 20.47 -8.50 -13.62
CA ALA A 102 21.04 -8.14 -14.90
C ALA A 102 22.49 -8.61 -14.87
N GLY A 103 22.74 -9.72 -15.56
CA GLY A 103 24.05 -10.34 -15.70
C GLY A 103 25.00 -9.36 -16.37
N GLY A 104 26.27 -9.43 -15.96
CA GLY A 104 27.31 -8.51 -16.36
C GLY A 104 27.50 -8.43 -17.87
N HIS A 105 27.78 -7.22 -18.32
CA HIS A 105 28.51 -7.02 -19.57
C HIS A 105 29.98 -6.82 -19.21
N ALA A 106 30.78 -7.73 -19.77
CA ALA A 106 32.24 -7.65 -19.86
C ALA A 106 32.69 -6.41 -20.65
#